data_AF-A0AAN5CJB3-F1
#
_entry.id   AF-A0AAN5CJB3-F1
#
_cell.length_a   1.000
_cell.length_b   1.000
_cell.length_c   1.000
_cell.angle_alpha   90.00
_cell.angle_beta   90.00
_cell.angle_gamma   90.00
#
_symmetry.space_group_name_H-M   'P 1'
#
loop_
_entity.id
_entity.type
_entity.pdbx_description
1 polymer ?
#
loop_
_entity_poly.entity_id
_entity_poly.type
_entity_poly.pdbx_seq_one_letter_code
_entity_poly.pdbx_strand_id
1 'polypeptide(L)'
;MDVATSWFVIVFVSVCFVGLAANLALIGIAFTKTPRMIEKYSKLVICSAMCDSIGLICAILVVPTEECFDKGDTVIVHFYGPCVFMGEESCWINFGILELM
;
A
#
# COMPACT_ATOMS: atom_id res chain seq x y z
N MET A 1 -21.78 5.33 3.67
CA MET A 1 -20.90 4.44 2.87
C MET A 1 -21.82 3.64 1.98
N ASP A 2 -21.70 3.83 0.67
CA ASP A 2 -22.48 3.07 -0.28
C ASP A 2 -22.01 1.61 -0.32
N VAL A 3 -22.89 0.71 -0.74
CA VAL A 3 -22.59 -0.72 -0.82
C VAL A 3 -21.38 -0.98 -1.75
N ALA A 4 -21.26 -0.21 -2.82
CA ALA A 4 -20.15 -0.28 -3.77
C ALA A 4 -18.81 0.12 -3.12
N THR A 5 -18.77 1.25 -2.41
CA THR A 5 -17.58 1.72 -1.67
C THR A 5 -17.15 0.71 -0.62
N SER A 6 -18.12 0.14 0.11
CA SER A 6 -17.85 -0.85 1.16
C SER A 6 -17.20 -2.11 0.59
N TRP A 7 -17.70 -2.60 -0.56
CA TRP A 7 -17.12 -3.74 -1.25
C TRP A 7 -15.70 -3.45 -1.75
N PHE A 8 -15.50 -2.28 -2.37
CA PHE A 8 -14.18 -1.85 -2.84
C PHE A 8 -13.15 -1.85 -1.71
N VAL A 9 -13.46 -1.23 -0.58
CA VAL A 9 -12.57 -1.18 0.59
C VAL A 9 -12.19 -2.58 1.06
N ILE A 10 -13.16 -3.49 1.18
CA ILE A 10 -12.89 -4.87 1.65
C ILE A 10 -11.95 -5.60 0.68
N VAL A 11 -12.24 -5.54 -0.62
CA VAL A 11 -11.41 -6.20 -1.64
C VAL A 11 -10.01 -5.59 -1.64
N PHE A 12 -9.90 -4.27 -1.67
CA PHE A 12 -8.63 -3.55 -1.70
C PHE A 12 -7.76 -3.93 -0.50
N VAL A 13 -8.30 -3.81 0.72
CA VAL A 13 -7.59 -4.16 1.96
C VAL A 13 -7.18 -5.63 1.96
N SER A 14 -8.04 -6.54 1.50
CA SER A 14 -7.71 -7.97 1.43
C SER A 14 -6.53 -8.26 0.50
N VAL A 15 -6.49 -7.60 -0.67
CA VAL A 15 -5.38 -7.72 -1.63
C VAL A 15 -4.10 -7.15 -1.02
N CYS A 16 -4.17 -6.03 -0.31
CA CYS A 16 -3.02 -5.46 0.38
C CYS A 16 -2.44 -6.40 1.44
N PHE A 17 -3.30 -7.10 2.20
CA PHE A 17 -2.83 -8.10 3.17
C PHE A 17 -2.14 -9.30 2.51
N VAL A 18 -2.66 -9.78 1.37
CA VAL A 18 -2.02 -10.86 0.59
C VAL A 18 -0.64 -10.40 0.09
N GLY A 19 -0.56 -9.18 -0.46
CA GLY A 19 0.71 -8.60 -0.90
C GLY A 19 1.71 -8.45 0.25
N LEU A 20 1.25 -8.02 1.42
CA LEU A 20 2.11 -7.84 2.58
C LEU A 20 2.68 -9.19 3.05
N ALA A 21 1.84 -10.22 3.12
CA ALA A 21 2.27 -11.57 3.46
C ALA A 21 3.29 -12.12 2.44
N ALA A 22 3.08 -11.89 1.14
CA ALA A 22 4.00 -12.30 0.09
C ALA A 22 5.36 -11.60 0.21
N ASN A 23 5.38 -10.28 0.46
CA ASN A 23 6.63 -9.53 0.62
C ASN A 23 7.40 -9.94 1.89
N LEU A 24 6.70 -10.16 3.01
CA LEU A 24 7.34 -10.69 4.22
C LEU A 24 7.93 -12.08 4.01
N ALA A 25 7.24 -12.95 3.26
CA ALA A 25 7.78 -14.26 2.89
C ALA A 25 9.01 -14.12 1.99
N LEU A 26 8.99 -13.21 1.01
CA LEU A 26 10.12 -12.94 0.13
C LEU A 26 11.36 -12.47 0.92
N ILE A 27 11.16 -11.56 1.87
CA ILE A 27 12.21 -11.09 2.78
C ILE A 27 12.79 -12.28 3.58
N GLY A 28 11.93 -13.12 4.16
CA GLY A 28 12.35 -14.29 4.92
C GLY A 28 13.17 -15.30 4.09
N ILE A 29 12.75 -15.54 2.85
CA ILE A 29 13.46 -16.43 1.91
C ILE A 29 14.81 -15.80 1.51
N ALA A 30 14.82 -14.51 1.20
CA ALA A 30 16.03 -13.79 0.80
C ALA A 30 17.09 -13.75 1.92
N PHE A 31 16.68 -13.77 3.20
CA PHE A 31 17.63 -13.89 4.31
C PHE A 31 18.12 -15.31 4.57
N THR A 32 17.30 -16.33 4.32
CA THR A 32 17.59 -17.71 4.77
C THR A 32 18.13 -18.63 3.67
N LYS A 33 17.82 -18.36 2.41
CA LYS A 33 18.06 -19.30 1.28
C LYS A 33 18.96 -18.75 0.19
N THR A 34 19.52 -17.55 0.34
CA THR A 34 20.32 -16.90 -0.71
C THR A 34 21.73 -17.50 -0.83
N PRO A 35 22.09 -18.11 -1.98
CA PRO A 35 23.45 -18.55 -2.24
C PRO A 35 24.38 -17.36 -2.50
N ARG A 36 25.65 -17.48 -2.07
CA ARG A 36 26.68 -16.41 -2.15
C ARG A 36 26.86 -15.78 -3.53
N MET A 37 26.51 -16.50 -4.61
CA MET A 37 26.60 -16.01 -5.98
C MET A 37 25.60 -14.87 -6.29
N ILE A 38 24.44 -14.84 -5.62
CA ILE A 38 23.39 -13.84 -5.83
C ILE A 38 23.17 -12.92 -4.63
N GLU A 39 24.09 -12.93 -3.66
CA GLU A 39 23.96 -12.16 -2.42
C GLU A 39 23.78 -10.64 -2.67
N LYS A 40 24.46 -10.09 -3.68
CA LYS A 40 24.29 -8.68 -4.08
C LYS A 40 22.89 -8.41 -4.63
N TYR A 41 22.34 -9.31 -5.42
CA TYR A 41 20.99 -9.19 -5.98
C TYR A 41 19.91 -9.40 -4.91
N SER A 42 20.16 -10.27 -3.93
CA SER A 42 19.25 -10.48 -2.81
C SER A 42 19.06 -9.23 -1.96
N LYS A 43 20.08 -8.38 -1.80
CA LYS A 43 19.93 -7.11 -1.08
C LYS A 43 18.98 -6.15 -1.81
N LEU A 44 19.03 -6.11 -3.14
CA LEU A 44 18.09 -5.33 -3.95
C LEU A 44 16.67 -5.86 -3.81
N VAL A 45 16.50 -7.18 -3.86
CA VAL A 45 15.19 -7.83 -3.68
C VAL A 45 14.61 -7.55 -2.29
N ILE A 46 15.44 -7.59 -1.25
CA ILE A 46 15.00 -7.24 0.12
C ILE A 46 14.58 -5.77 0.21
N CYS A 47 15.38 -4.84 -0.34
CA CYS A 47 15.00 -3.43 -0.38
C CYS A 47 13.67 -3.23 -1.11
N SER A 48 13.48 -3.87 -2.27
CA SER A 48 12.23 -3.80 -3.03
C SER A 48 11.05 -4.29 -2.19
N ALA A 49 11.15 -5.48 -1.61
CA ALA A 49 10.07 -6.03 -0.78
C ALA A 49 9.80 -5.20 0.48
N MET A 50 10.81 -4.52 1.04
CA MET A 50 10.63 -3.57 2.13
C MET A 50 9.86 -2.33 1.67
N CYS A 51 10.22 -1.73 0.54
CA CYS A 51 9.49 -0.61 -0.05
C CYS A 51 8.03 -0.99 -0.33
N ASP A 52 7.80 -2.14 -0.96
CA ASP A 52 6.46 -2.64 -1.25
C ASP A 52 5.65 -2.88 0.03
N SER A 53 6.29 -3.40 1.08
CA SER A 53 5.63 -3.60 2.38
C SER A 53 5.21 -2.28 3.02
N ILE A 54 6.06 -1.24 2.96
CA ILE A 54 5.74 0.09 3.47
C ILE A 54 4.58 0.69 2.67
N GLY A 55 4.63 0.61 1.34
CA GLY A 55 3.55 1.08 0.46
C GLY A 55 2.23 0.40 0.77
N LEU A 56 2.22 -0.92 0.95
CA LEU A 56 1.01 -1.67 1.31
C LEU A 56 0.47 -1.30 2.70
N ILE A 57 1.34 -1.02 3.67
CA ILE A 57 0.90 -0.54 5.00
C ILE A 57 0.26 0.85 4.87
N CYS A 58 0.89 1.77 4.13
CA CYS A 58 0.32 3.09 3.86
C CYS A 58 -1.02 2.97 3.11
N ALA A 59 -1.13 2.07 2.14
CA ALA A 59 -2.37 1.79 1.40
C ALA A 59 -3.51 1.35 2.34
N ILE A 60 -3.22 0.44 3.26
CA ILE A 60 -4.20 -0.03 4.27
C ILE A 60 -4.60 1.10 5.22
N LEU A 61 -3.66 1.99 5.59
CA LEU A 61 -3.94 3.12 6.48
C LEU A 61 -4.79 4.21 5.83
N VAL A 62 -4.63 4.45 4.54
CA VAL A 62 -5.26 5.57 3.82
C VAL A 62 -6.57 5.14 3.17
N VAL A 63 -6.56 3.99 2.48
CA VAL A 63 -7.63 3.50 1.60
C VAL A 63 -8.24 4.65 0.77
N PRO A 64 -7.45 5.22 -0.16
CA PRO A 64 -7.90 6.34 -0.96
C PRO A 64 -8.95 5.86 -1.98
N THR A 65 -9.97 6.67 -2.20
CA THR A 65 -10.93 6.50 -3.30
C THR A 65 -11.06 7.82 -4.02
N GLU A 66 -10.94 7.78 -5.34
CA GLU A 66 -11.03 8.97 -6.18
C GLU A 66 -12.42 9.05 -6.81
N GLU A 67 -13.09 10.17 -6.61
CA GLU A 67 -14.34 10.48 -7.28
C GLU A 67 -14.09 11.61 -8.30
N CYS A 68 -14.27 11.29 -9.58
CA CYS A 68 -14.13 12.24 -10.67
C CYS A 68 -15.48 12.92 -10.93
N PHE A 69 -15.54 14.23 -10.72
CA PHE A 69 -16.67 15.09 -11.04
C PHE A 69 -16.47 15.78 -12.40
N ASP A 70 -17.57 16.15 -13.06
CA ASP A 70 -17.59 16.93 -14.30
C ASP A 70 -16.64 16.44 -15.41
N LYS A 71 -16.81 15.19 -15.85
CA LYS A 71 -16.03 14.57 -16.95
C LYS A 71 -14.50 14.60 -16.75
N GLY A 72 -14.01 14.79 -15.52
CA GLY A 72 -12.58 14.72 -15.17
C GLY A 72 -11.92 16.05 -14.87
N ASP A 73 -12.66 17.17 -14.86
CA ASP A 73 -12.10 18.49 -14.52
C ASP A 73 -11.85 18.66 -13.01
N THR A 74 -12.47 17.84 -12.16
CA THR A 74 -12.23 17.87 -10.70
C THR A 74 -12.19 16.46 -10.14
N VAL A 75 -11.09 16.12 -9.44
CA VAL A 75 -10.93 14.85 -8.73
C VAL A 75 -10.94 15.14 -7.24
N ILE A 76 -11.86 14.50 -6.52
CA ILE A 76 -11.91 14.58 -5.06
C ILE A 76 -11.43 13.24 -4.50
N VAL A 77 -10.42 13.30 -3.64
CA VAL A 77 -9.86 12.11 -2.96
C VAL A 77 -10.52 11.96 -1.59
N HIS A 78 -11.18 10.84 -1.38
CA HIS A 78 -11.77 10.46 -0.11
C HIS A 78 -10.92 9.40 0.58
N PHE A 79 -10.68 9.58 1.88
CA PHE A 79 -9.95 8.63 2.72
C PHE A 79 -10.91 7.82 3.58
N TYR A 80 -10.86 6.50 3.45
CA TYR A 80 -11.71 5.59 4.23
C TYR A 80 -10.92 4.72 5.22
N GLY A 81 -9.60 4.88 5.27
CA GLY A 81 -8.73 4.09 6.13
C GLY A 81 -8.61 4.61 7.57
N PRO A 82 -7.90 3.86 8.44
CA PRO A 82 -7.64 4.25 9.83
C PRO A 82 -6.94 5.61 10.03
N CYS A 83 -6.31 6.17 8.99
CA CYS A 83 -5.65 7.47 9.07
C CYS A 83 -6.60 8.60 9.52
N VAL A 84 -7.91 8.47 9.24
CA VAL A 84 -8.94 9.44 9.62
C VAL A 84 -9.00 9.62 11.14
N PHE A 85 -8.68 8.58 11.91
CA PHE A 85 -8.64 8.66 13.38
C PHE A 85 -7.38 9.34 13.92
N MET A 86 -6.32 9.43 13.12
CA MET A 86 -5.04 10.06 13.49
C MET A 86 -4.96 11.54 13.05
N GLY A 87 -5.98 12.03 12.34
CA GLY A 87 -6.05 13.38 11.80
C GLY A 87 -5.77 13.43 10.31
N GLU A 88 -6.33 14.44 9.65
CA GLU A 88 -6.30 14.60 8.19
C GLU A 88 -4.87 14.70 7.64
N GLU A 89 -3.96 15.38 8.35
CA GLU A 89 -2.55 15.48 7.95
C GLU A 89 -1.89 14.10 7.82
N SER A 90 -2.24 13.15 8.69
CA SER A 90 -1.72 11.79 8.62
C SER A 90 -2.19 11.07 7.36
N CYS A 91 -3.43 11.31 6.91
CA CYS A 91 -3.93 10.75 5.65
C CYS A 91 -3.16 11.31 4.46
N TRP A 92 -2.97 12.63 4.40
CA TRP A 92 -2.23 13.27 3.31
C TRP A 92 -0.76 12.88 3.26
N ILE A 93 -0.09 12.73 4.42
CA ILE A 93 1.30 12.27 4.48
C ILE A 93 1.41 10.85 3.92
N ASN A 94 0.54 9.92 4.36
CA ASN A 94 0.59 8.54 3.88
C ASN A 94 0.16 8.43 2.40
N PHE A 95 -0.78 9.25 1.95
CA PHE A 95 -1.16 9.35 0.55
C PHE A 95 -0.02 9.88 -0.32
N GLY A 96 0.71 10.89 0.14
CA GLY A 96 1.91 11.37 -0.55
C GLY A 96 3.00 10.31 -0.69
N ILE A 97 3.17 9.44 0.31
CA ILE A 97 4.10 8.31 0.22
C ILE A 97 3.67 7.31 -0.86
N LEU A 98 2.37 7.04 -0.99
CA LEU A 98 1.82 6.16 -2.02
C LEU A 98 2.06 6.69 -3.44
N GLU A 99 1.86 7.99 -3.66
CA GLU A 99 2.06 8.63 -4.97
C GLU A 99 3.54 8.73 -5.39
N LEU A 100 4.47 8.63 -4.42
CA LEU A 100 5.91 8.73 -4.65
C LEU A 100 6.59 7.37 -4.91
N MET A 101 5.89 6.25 -4.71
CA MET A 101 6.38 4.89 -4.95
C MET A 101 6.09 4.43 -6.38
#